data_AF-A0A1E4Q4S8-F1
#
_entry.id   AF-A0A1E4Q4S8-F1
#
_cell.length_a   1.000
_cell.length_b   1.000
_cell.length_c   1.000
_cell.angle_alpha   90.00
_cell.angle_beta   90.00
_cell.angle_gamma   90.00
#
_symmetry.space_group_name_H-M   'P 1'
#
loop_
_entity.id
_entity.type
_entity.pdbx_description
1 polymer ?
#
loop_
_entity_poly.entity_id
_entity_poly.type
_entity_poly.pdbx_seq_one_letter_code
_entity_poly.pdbx_strand_id
1 'polypeptide(L)'
;MSLVPLLASAMVAWSAPPTAPAALSAPAQITVAAVTDPAQREALTTAARRYASFWNTGDEALARQALAPDFVDRTLPPGRAQGVQGALDASHTFRAAVPDLSCTVEQLIVAGDRVVAHLHFRGHFSGRFAGRQGRGQPVDFIATDIYRVADGRIAENWHIEDNLTLLTQLGVVTP
;
A
#
# COMPACT_ATOMS: atom_id res chain seq x y z
N MET A 1 -60.89 -59.45 -31.21
CA MET A 1 -60.39 -59.45 -29.82
C MET A 1 -58.91 -59.10 -29.87
N SER A 2 -58.53 -57.85 -29.60
CA SER A 2 -57.13 -57.47 -29.36
C SER A 2 -57.08 -56.30 -28.37
N LEU A 3 -56.19 -56.46 -27.39
CA LEU A 3 -56.05 -55.71 -26.15
C LEU A 3 -55.58 -54.26 -26.32
N VAL A 4 -56.10 -53.37 -25.47
CA VAL A 4 -55.56 -52.04 -25.16
C VAL A 4 -54.67 -52.17 -23.91
N PRO A 5 -53.41 -51.72 -23.89
CA PRO A 5 -52.65 -51.61 -22.64
C PRO A 5 -52.72 -50.19 -22.08
N LEU A 6 -53.13 -50.07 -20.81
CA LEU A 6 -52.86 -48.92 -19.95
C LEU A 6 -51.35 -48.80 -19.72
N LEU A 7 -50.79 -47.60 -19.85
CA LEU A 7 -49.48 -47.25 -19.30
C LEU A 7 -49.68 -46.22 -18.18
N ALA A 8 -49.40 -46.65 -16.95
CA ALA A 8 -49.28 -45.80 -15.78
C ALA A 8 -47.91 -45.09 -15.82
N SER A 9 -47.91 -43.75 -15.78
CA SER A 9 -46.68 -42.96 -15.63
C SER A 9 -46.44 -42.67 -14.16
N ALA A 10 -45.34 -43.20 -13.61
CA ALA A 10 -44.87 -42.90 -12.27
C ALA A 10 -44.22 -41.50 -12.23
N MET A 11 -44.62 -40.67 -11.27
CA MET A 11 -43.95 -39.39 -10.98
C MET A 11 -42.70 -39.65 -10.15
N VAL A 12 -41.54 -39.26 -10.67
CA VAL A 12 -40.28 -39.28 -9.92
C VAL A 12 -40.18 -37.98 -9.10
N ALA A 13 -40.15 -38.10 -7.78
CA ALA A 13 -39.91 -36.98 -6.88
C ALA A 13 -38.44 -36.55 -6.98
N TRP A 14 -38.19 -35.31 -7.41
CA TRP A 14 -36.85 -34.72 -7.45
C TRP A 14 -36.42 -34.36 -6.03
N SER A 15 -35.42 -35.06 -5.48
CA SER A 15 -34.74 -34.65 -4.25
C SER A 15 -33.66 -33.61 -4.59
N ALA A 16 -33.73 -32.44 -3.96
CA ALA A 16 -32.70 -31.41 -4.11
C ALA A 16 -31.37 -31.90 -3.49
N PRO A 17 -30.22 -31.63 -4.12
CA PRO A 17 -28.93 -32.07 -3.60
C PRO A 17 -28.59 -31.33 -2.28
N PRO A 18 -27.79 -31.94 -1.40
CA PRO A 18 -27.37 -31.31 -0.16
C PRO A 18 -26.51 -30.05 -0.45
N THR A 19 -26.81 -28.97 0.25
CA THR A 19 -26.11 -27.69 0.13
C THR A 19 -24.68 -27.82 0.68
N ALA A 20 -23.67 -27.62 -0.16
CA ALA A 20 -22.28 -27.62 0.26
C ALA A 20 -22.00 -26.46 1.26
N PRO A 21 -21.08 -26.64 2.24
CA PRO A 21 -20.70 -25.54 3.13
C PRO A 21 -20.08 -24.39 2.33
N ALA A 22 -20.44 -23.15 2.69
CA ALA A 22 -19.93 -21.96 2.01
C ALA A 22 -18.39 -21.91 2.09
N ALA A 23 -17.74 -21.76 0.92
CA ALA A 23 -16.29 -21.67 0.85
C ALA A 23 -15.79 -20.46 1.66
N LEU A 24 -14.74 -20.66 2.46
CA LEU A 24 -14.01 -19.55 3.06
C LEU A 24 -13.32 -18.74 1.95
N SER A 25 -13.28 -17.42 2.08
CA SER A 25 -12.52 -16.56 1.17
C SER A 25 -11.03 -16.89 1.27
N ALA A 26 -10.45 -17.34 0.16
CA ALA A 26 -9.01 -17.56 0.08
C ALA A 26 -8.27 -16.22 0.22
N PRO A 27 -7.15 -16.16 0.96
CA PRO A 27 -6.29 -14.98 0.93
C PRO A 27 -5.77 -14.79 -0.50
N ALA A 28 -5.67 -13.54 -0.96
CA ALA A 28 -5.14 -13.25 -2.28
C ALA A 28 -3.66 -13.69 -2.42
N GLN A 29 -2.89 -13.69 -1.33
CA GLN A 29 -1.54 -14.26 -1.26
C GLN A 29 -1.17 -14.76 0.15
N ILE A 30 -0.29 -15.77 0.17
CA ILE A 30 0.46 -16.29 1.32
C ILE A 30 1.95 -16.09 1.00
N THR A 31 2.74 -15.56 1.94
CA THR A 31 4.19 -15.38 1.74
C THR A 31 4.98 -16.57 2.29
N VAL A 32 5.77 -17.22 1.44
CA VAL A 32 6.88 -18.13 1.80
C VAL A 32 8.17 -17.52 1.24
N ALA A 33 9.17 -17.31 2.09
CA ALA A 33 10.40 -16.61 1.72
C ALA A 33 11.52 -17.57 1.28
N ALA A 34 12.09 -17.33 0.09
CA ALA A 34 13.49 -17.62 -0.21
C ALA A 34 14.04 -16.65 -1.26
N VAL A 35 14.32 -15.39 -0.88
CA VAL A 35 15.33 -14.60 -1.61
C VAL A 35 16.69 -15.17 -1.20
N THR A 36 17.18 -16.13 -1.98
CA THR A 36 18.41 -16.88 -1.67
C THR A 36 19.68 -16.10 -2.00
N ASP A 37 19.63 -15.19 -2.98
CA ASP A 37 20.78 -14.33 -3.33
C ASP A 37 20.94 -13.15 -2.34
N PRO A 38 22.06 -13.09 -1.59
CA PRO A 38 22.36 -11.96 -0.71
C PRO A 38 22.47 -10.62 -1.43
N ALA A 39 23.02 -10.59 -2.65
CA ALA A 39 23.23 -9.35 -3.40
C ALA A 39 21.89 -8.73 -3.80
N GLN A 40 20.97 -9.54 -4.33
CA GLN A 40 19.61 -9.11 -4.62
C GLN A 40 18.89 -8.59 -3.37
N ARG A 41 19.00 -9.30 -2.24
CA ARG A 41 18.38 -8.87 -0.95
C ARG A 41 18.92 -7.53 -0.47
N GLU A 42 20.23 -7.33 -0.59
CA GLU A 42 20.88 -6.06 -0.24
C GLU A 42 20.40 -4.92 -1.15
N ALA A 43 20.31 -5.14 -2.46
CA ALA A 43 19.80 -4.15 -3.40
C ALA A 43 18.34 -3.76 -3.09
N LEU A 44 17.47 -4.76 -2.84
CA LEU A 44 16.07 -4.58 -2.48
C LEU A 44 15.91 -3.74 -1.21
N THR A 45 16.59 -4.15 -0.14
CA THR A 45 16.51 -3.47 1.15
C THR A 45 17.14 -2.08 1.11
N THR A 46 18.22 -1.88 0.36
CA THR A 46 18.86 -0.57 0.16
C THR A 46 17.92 0.41 -0.53
N ALA A 47 17.26 0.00 -1.61
CA ALA A 47 16.31 0.85 -2.32
C ALA A 47 15.16 1.31 -1.39
N ALA A 48 14.55 0.36 -0.67
CA ALA A 48 13.46 0.65 0.27
C ALA A 48 13.90 1.57 1.43
N ARG A 49 15.05 1.27 2.06
CA ARG A 49 15.57 2.10 3.16
C ARG A 49 15.97 3.49 2.70
N ARG A 50 16.48 3.64 1.48
CA ARG A 50 16.85 4.94 0.92
C ARG A 50 15.59 5.79 0.68
N TYR A 51 14.51 5.20 0.18
CA TYR A 51 13.24 5.91 0.01
C TYR A 51 12.57 6.27 1.34
N ALA A 52 12.58 5.37 2.34
CA ALA A 52 12.14 5.72 3.70
C ALA A 52 12.99 6.84 4.32
N SER A 53 14.31 6.84 4.05
CA SER A 53 15.20 7.91 4.52
C SER A 53 14.86 9.25 3.88
N PHE A 54 14.50 9.28 2.59
CA PHE A 54 13.95 10.48 1.94
C PHE A 54 12.70 10.97 2.67
N TRP A 55 11.76 10.10 3.00
CA TRP A 55 10.57 10.47 3.75
C TRP A 55 10.89 10.98 5.16
N ASN A 56 11.95 10.47 5.80
CA ASN A 56 12.39 10.92 7.11
C ASN A 56 13.13 12.27 7.07
N THR A 57 13.96 12.54 6.06
CA THR A 57 14.83 13.75 6.03
C THR A 57 14.37 14.86 5.10
N GLY A 58 13.61 14.52 4.04
CA GLY A 58 13.28 15.43 2.95
C GLY A 58 14.41 15.61 1.93
N ASP A 59 15.52 14.88 2.05
CA ASP A 59 16.64 14.96 1.10
C ASP A 59 16.25 14.34 -0.24
N GLU A 60 16.00 15.18 -1.25
CA GLU A 60 15.60 14.76 -2.59
C GLU A 60 16.62 13.84 -3.27
N ALA A 61 17.91 13.93 -2.93
CA ALA A 61 18.93 13.08 -3.51
C ALA A 61 18.65 11.61 -3.19
N LEU A 62 18.10 11.32 -2.01
CA LEU A 62 17.72 9.97 -1.60
C LEU A 62 16.56 9.43 -2.45
N ALA A 63 15.53 10.25 -2.74
CA ALA A 63 14.45 9.87 -3.65
C ALA A 63 14.99 9.59 -5.06
N ARG A 64 15.83 10.48 -5.60
CA ARG A 64 16.43 10.32 -6.94
C ARG A 64 17.36 9.11 -7.07
N GLN A 65 17.92 8.64 -5.96
CA GLN A 65 18.73 7.42 -5.91
C GLN A 65 17.90 6.16 -5.65
N ALA A 66 16.77 6.27 -4.96
CA ALA A 66 15.92 5.13 -4.63
C ALA A 66 14.93 4.78 -5.74
N LEU A 67 14.37 5.79 -6.41
CA LEU A 67 13.38 5.63 -7.47
C LEU A 67 14.07 5.48 -8.84
N ALA A 68 13.48 4.66 -9.70
CA ALA A 68 13.87 4.55 -11.10
C ALA A 68 13.52 5.84 -11.87
N PRO A 69 14.28 6.22 -12.91
CA PRO A 69 13.94 7.38 -13.73
C PRO A 69 12.54 7.32 -14.37
N ASP A 70 12.07 6.11 -14.67
CA ASP A 70 10.76 5.77 -15.23
C ASP A 70 9.79 5.22 -14.16
N PHE A 71 10.03 5.52 -12.88
CA PHE A 71 9.19 5.09 -11.77
C PHE A 71 7.71 5.42 -11.98
N VAL A 72 6.84 4.46 -11.65
CA VAL A 72 5.38 4.60 -11.74
C VAL A 72 4.74 4.39 -10.37
N ASP A 73 4.09 5.44 -9.86
CA ASP A 73 3.16 5.35 -8.75
C ASP A 73 1.84 4.74 -9.24
N ARG A 74 1.50 3.54 -8.74
CA ARG A 74 0.32 2.77 -9.13
C ARG A 74 -0.91 3.12 -8.31
N THR A 75 -0.75 3.93 -7.27
CA THR A 75 -1.80 4.45 -6.39
C THR A 75 -1.81 5.98 -6.41
N LEU A 76 -1.36 6.56 -7.52
CA LEU A 76 -1.16 8.00 -7.70
C LEU A 76 -2.41 8.80 -7.29
N PRO A 77 -2.33 9.63 -6.23
CA PRO A 77 -3.44 10.45 -5.82
C PRO A 77 -3.87 11.45 -6.91
N PRO A 78 -5.17 11.75 -7.05
CA PRO A 78 -5.64 12.73 -8.02
C PRO A 78 -4.93 14.07 -7.91
N GLY A 79 -4.45 14.59 -9.04
CA GLY A 79 -3.74 15.88 -9.12
C GLY A 79 -2.25 15.84 -8.78
N ARG A 80 -1.71 14.70 -8.33
CA ARG A 80 -0.26 14.52 -8.16
C ARG A 80 0.42 14.21 -9.49
N ALA A 81 1.60 14.78 -9.72
CA ALA A 81 2.42 14.44 -10.87
C ALA A 81 2.92 12.98 -10.77
N GLN A 82 2.99 12.28 -11.90
CA GLN A 82 3.60 10.94 -11.95
C GLN A 82 5.12 11.01 -11.78
N GLY A 83 5.74 9.93 -11.31
CA GLY A 83 7.18 9.76 -11.22
C GLY A 83 7.81 10.42 -9.99
N VAL A 84 9.14 10.58 -10.03
CA VAL A 84 9.93 11.09 -8.91
C VAL A 84 9.43 12.47 -8.43
N GLN A 85 9.04 13.35 -9.36
CA GLN A 85 8.58 14.69 -9.01
C GLN A 85 7.35 14.67 -8.10
N GLY A 86 6.40 13.75 -8.33
CA GLY A 86 5.23 13.61 -7.47
C GLY A 86 5.56 13.27 -6.02
N ALA A 87 6.56 12.41 -5.80
CA ALA A 87 7.04 12.06 -4.47
C ALA A 87 7.72 13.27 -3.78
N LEU A 88 8.52 14.03 -4.52
CA LEU A 88 9.16 15.25 -4.02
C LEU A 88 8.13 16.29 -3.59
N ASP A 89 7.16 16.58 -4.46
CA ASP A 89 6.10 17.56 -4.18
C ASP A 89 5.23 17.14 -2.98
N ALA A 90 4.96 15.84 -2.84
CA ALA A 90 4.25 15.29 -1.69
C ALA A 90 5.05 15.47 -0.39
N SER A 91 6.35 15.19 -0.39
CA SER A 91 7.23 15.39 0.77
C SER A 91 7.33 16.86 1.16
N HIS A 92 7.48 17.77 0.18
CA HIS A 92 7.46 19.21 0.41
C HIS A 92 6.15 19.69 1.02
N THR A 93 5.03 19.25 0.45
CA THR A 93 3.70 19.58 0.95
C THR A 93 3.54 19.09 2.39
N PHE A 94 4.01 17.89 2.69
CA PHE A 94 3.82 17.34 4.01
C PHE A 94 4.71 18.02 5.06
N ARG A 95 5.95 18.35 4.71
CA ARG A 95 6.84 19.14 5.59
C ARG A 95 6.42 20.59 5.77
N ALA A 96 5.71 21.15 4.79
CA ALA A 96 5.07 22.46 4.96
C ALA A 96 3.95 22.42 6.03
N ALA A 97 3.31 21.26 6.22
CA ALA A 97 2.35 21.04 7.30
C ALA A 97 3.05 20.65 8.62
N VAL A 98 4.01 19.73 8.56
CA VAL A 98 4.68 19.11 9.70
C VAL A 98 6.20 19.30 9.55
N PRO A 99 6.76 20.47 9.91
CA PRO A 99 8.18 20.78 9.67
C PRO A 99 9.16 19.82 10.34
N ASP A 100 8.77 19.23 11.47
CA ASP A 100 9.55 18.25 12.25
C ASP A 100 9.19 16.80 11.92
N LEU A 101 8.61 16.54 10.74
CA LEU A 101 8.22 15.20 10.30
C LEU A 101 9.40 14.23 10.35
N SER A 102 9.15 13.11 11.03
CA SER A 102 10.00 11.93 11.07
C SER A 102 9.26 10.72 10.49
N CYS A 103 10.02 9.77 9.95
CA CYS A 103 9.52 8.50 9.41
C CYS A 103 10.42 7.37 9.90
N THR A 104 9.85 6.39 10.61
CA THR A 104 10.52 5.15 10.99
C THR A 104 10.05 3.99 10.12
N VAL A 105 10.95 3.02 9.91
CA VAL A 105 10.61 1.75 9.24
C VAL A 105 10.35 0.72 10.31
N GLU A 106 9.09 0.36 10.50
CA GLU A 106 8.67 -0.63 11.50
C GLU A 106 8.94 -2.05 11.01
N GLN A 107 8.75 -2.30 9.71
CA GLN A 107 8.98 -3.61 9.13
C GLN A 107 9.33 -3.52 7.64
N LEU A 108 10.26 -4.37 7.18
CA LEU A 108 10.43 -4.70 5.77
C LEU A 108 10.17 -6.19 5.55
N ILE A 109 9.37 -6.54 4.54
CA ILE A 109 9.18 -7.92 4.07
C ILE A 109 9.69 -8.00 2.65
N VAL A 110 10.69 -8.85 2.40
CA VAL A 110 11.31 -9.00 1.08
C VAL A 110 10.92 -10.35 0.49
N ALA A 111 10.35 -10.33 -0.72
CA ALA A 111 9.91 -11.52 -1.43
C ALA A 111 10.08 -11.35 -2.95
N GLY A 112 10.92 -12.18 -3.56
CA GLY A 112 11.24 -12.06 -4.98
C GLY A 112 11.86 -10.70 -5.31
N ASP A 113 11.24 -9.97 -6.23
CA ASP A 113 11.62 -8.60 -6.65
C ASP A 113 10.88 -7.50 -5.88
N ARG A 114 10.18 -7.85 -4.79
CA ARG A 114 9.32 -6.92 -4.03
C ARG A 114 9.79 -6.70 -2.60
N VAL A 115 9.47 -5.51 -2.11
CA VAL A 115 9.62 -5.14 -0.70
C VAL A 115 8.32 -4.54 -0.20
N VAL A 116 7.74 -5.08 0.86
CA VAL A 116 6.68 -4.41 1.62
C VAL A 116 7.35 -3.62 2.73
N ALA A 117 7.04 -2.33 2.86
CA ALA A 117 7.50 -1.46 3.92
C ALA A 117 6.32 -1.00 4.77
N HIS A 118 6.38 -1.28 6.07
CA HIS A 118 5.49 -0.68 7.06
C HIS A 118 6.20 0.51 7.70
N LEU A 119 5.62 1.69 7.55
CA LEU A 119 6.21 2.97 7.93
C LEU A 119 5.36 3.65 9.00
N HIS A 120 6.02 4.38 9.90
CA HIS A 120 5.35 5.17 10.93
C HIS A 120 5.87 6.60 10.90
N PHE A 121 4.96 7.52 10.63
CA PHE A 121 5.23 8.94 10.56
C PHE A 121 4.81 9.65 11.85
N ARG A 122 5.66 10.53 12.35
CA ARG A 122 5.41 11.34 13.55
C ARG A 122 5.90 12.76 13.40
N GLY A 123 5.27 13.70 14.12
CA GLY A 123 5.70 15.08 14.22
C GLY A 123 4.64 15.96 14.87
N HIS A 124 4.69 17.26 14.62
CA HIS A 124 3.71 18.23 15.11
C HIS A 124 3.22 19.12 13.97
N PHE A 125 1.89 19.19 13.81
CA PHE A 125 1.30 20.14 12.88
C PHE A 125 1.47 21.56 13.42
N SER A 126 2.54 22.20 13.00
CA SER A 126 2.93 23.58 13.33
C SER A 126 3.07 24.47 12.10
N GLY A 127 3.03 23.88 10.91
CA GLY A 127 3.03 24.57 9.63
C GLY A 127 1.62 24.88 9.12
N ARG A 128 1.44 24.88 7.80
CA ARG A 128 0.16 25.21 7.15
C ARG A 128 -0.29 24.11 6.20
N PHE A 129 -1.56 23.73 6.28
CA PHE A 129 -2.16 22.74 5.38
C PHE A 129 -3.64 23.03 5.14
N ALA A 130 -4.12 22.91 3.91
CA ALA A 130 -5.53 23.07 3.54
C ALA A 130 -6.21 24.32 4.15
N GLY A 131 -5.50 25.46 4.16
CA GLY A 131 -6.01 26.73 4.71
C GLY A 131 -5.92 26.86 6.24
N ARG A 132 -5.50 25.82 6.95
CA ARG A 132 -5.38 25.77 8.41
C ARG A 132 -3.94 25.99 8.86
N GLN A 133 -3.79 26.71 9.97
CA GLN A 133 -2.52 26.90 10.66
C GLN A 133 -2.44 25.92 11.83
N GLY A 134 -1.38 25.11 11.85
CA GLY A 134 -1.07 24.21 12.94
C GLY A 134 -0.68 24.95 14.21
N ARG A 135 -0.99 24.37 15.38
CA ARG A 135 -0.67 24.91 16.71
C ARG A 135 0.22 23.98 17.52
N GLY A 136 0.85 23.00 16.88
CA GLY A 136 1.73 22.01 17.51
C GLY A 136 1.03 20.73 17.97
N GLN A 137 -0.18 20.46 17.48
CA GLN A 137 -0.87 19.20 17.78
C GLN A 137 -0.09 18.00 17.20
N PRO A 138 -0.06 16.87 17.92
CA PRO A 138 0.69 15.71 17.48
C PRO A 138 0.11 15.14 16.17
N VAL A 139 1.01 14.70 15.31
CA VAL A 139 0.74 13.89 14.12
C VAL A 139 1.38 12.53 14.35
N ASP A 140 0.60 11.47 14.18
CA ASP A 140 1.00 10.08 14.39
C ASP A 140 0.13 9.18 13.51
N PHE A 141 0.69 8.66 12.42
CA PHE A 141 -0.04 7.77 11.52
C PHE A 141 0.91 6.80 10.81
N ILE A 142 0.34 5.74 10.26
CA ILE A 142 1.09 4.69 9.55
C ILE A 142 0.89 4.77 8.04
N ALA A 143 1.84 4.20 7.31
CA ALA A 143 1.71 3.89 5.90
C ALA A 143 2.20 2.47 5.60
N THR A 144 1.65 1.86 4.57
CA THR A 144 2.17 0.60 4.03
C THR A 144 2.39 0.74 2.54
N ASP A 145 3.61 0.45 2.12
CA ASP A 145 4.03 0.53 0.73
C ASP A 145 4.47 -0.85 0.25
N ILE A 146 4.14 -1.16 -1.00
CA ILE A 146 4.65 -2.32 -1.73
C ILE A 146 5.48 -1.77 -2.87
N TYR A 147 6.77 -2.10 -2.90
CA TYR A 147 7.70 -1.72 -3.94
C TYR A 147 7.97 -2.90 -4.87
N ARG A 148 7.95 -2.68 -6.18
CA ARG A 148 8.67 -3.53 -7.14
C ARG A 148 10.01 -2.88 -7.45
N VAL A 149 11.09 -3.64 -7.27
CA VAL A 149 12.45 -3.14 -7.49
C VAL A 149 13.05 -3.82 -8.73
N ALA A 150 13.64 -3.02 -9.59
CA ALA A 150 14.43 -3.47 -10.73
C ALA A 150 15.73 -2.66 -10.78
N ASP A 151 16.84 -3.31 -11.13
CA ASP A 151 18.16 -2.67 -11.24
C ASP A 151 18.56 -1.85 -10.01
N GLY A 152 18.20 -2.38 -8.82
CA GLY A 152 18.50 -1.76 -7.52
C GLY A 152 17.69 -0.49 -7.20
N ARG A 153 16.63 -0.19 -7.96
CA ARG A 153 15.74 0.97 -7.77
C ARG A 153 14.28 0.58 -7.78
N ILE A 154 13.45 1.34 -7.08
CA ILE A 154 12.00 1.17 -7.06
C ILE A 154 11.46 1.61 -8.42
N ALA A 155 10.95 0.66 -9.19
CA ALA A 155 10.34 0.90 -10.50
C ALA A 155 8.84 1.18 -10.37
N GLU A 156 8.18 0.59 -9.37
CA GLU A 156 6.75 0.80 -9.11
C GLU A 156 6.47 0.76 -7.62
N ASN A 157 5.45 1.50 -7.18
CA ASN A 157 4.90 1.31 -5.84
C ASN A 157 3.36 1.27 -5.85
N TRP A 158 2.83 0.62 -4.82
CA TRP A 158 1.44 0.72 -4.36
C TRP A 158 1.50 1.11 -2.90
N HIS A 159 0.76 2.13 -2.50
CA HIS A 159 0.84 2.63 -1.13
C HIS A 159 -0.54 2.99 -0.59
N ILE A 160 -0.65 2.90 0.73
CA ILE A 160 -1.77 3.45 1.50
C ILE A 160 -1.25 4.07 2.77
N GLU A 161 -1.61 5.32 3.00
CA GLU A 161 -1.46 6.00 4.27
C GLU A 161 -2.79 5.96 5.04
N ASP A 162 -2.72 5.96 6.37
CA ASP A 162 -3.88 6.23 7.21
C ASP A 162 -4.27 7.72 7.16
N ASN A 163 -4.76 8.12 5.98
CA ASN A 163 -5.13 9.49 5.67
C ASN A 163 -6.30 9.98 6.51
N LEU A 164 -7.19 9.10 6.98
CA LEU A 164 -8.30 9.52 7.85
C LEU A 164 -7.77 9.96 9.21
N THR A 165 -6.88 9.17 9.82
CA THR A 165 -6.19 9.55 11.05
C THR A 165 -5.40 10.84 10.86
N LEU A 166 -4.59 10.94 9.81
CA LEU A 166 -3.83 12.15 9.50
C LEU A 166 -4.73 13.38 9.36
N LEU A 167 -5.74 13.34 8.49
CA LEU A 167 -6.62 14.49 8.23
C LEU A 167 -7.44 14.90 9.47
N THR A 168 -7.77 13.95 10.34
CA THR A 168 -8.41 14.22 11.63
C THR A 168 -7.44 14.95 12.57
N GLN A 169 -6.19 14.48 12.68
CA GLN A 169 -5.15 15.14 13.48
C GLN A 169 -4.81 16.54 12.94
N LEU A 170 -4.93 16.74 11.63
CA LEU A 170 -4.80 18.06 11.00
C LEU A 170 -6.05 18.95 11.17
N GLY A 171 -7.12 18.43 11.77
CA GLY A 171 -8.40 19.12 11.96
C GLY A 171 -9.12 19.43 10.65
N VAL A 172 -8.78 18.75 9.56
CA VAL A 172 -9.41 18.92 8.23
C VAL A 172 -10.75 18.19 8.19
N VAL A 173 -10.80 16.99 8.76
CA VAL A 173 -11.98 16.15 8.88
C VAL A 173 -12.35 16.00 10.36
N THR A 174 -13.65 15.96 10.64
CA THR A 174 -14.18 15.61 11.96
C THR A 174 -14.51 14.11 11.96
N PRO A 175 -14.20 13.35 13.03
CA PRO A 175 -14.56 11.94 13.15
C PRO A 175 -16.05 11.66 12.97
#